data_AF-A0A1H2UG78-F1
#
_entry.id   AF-A0A1H2UG78-F1
#
_cell.length_a   1.000
_cell.length_b   1.000
_cell.length_c   1.000
_cell.angle_alpha   90.00
_cell.angle_beta   90.00
_cell.angle_gamma   90.00
#
_symmetry.space_group_name_H-M   'P 1'
#
loop_
_entity.id
_entity.type
_entity.pdbx_description
1 polymer ?
#
loop_
_entity_poly.entity_id
_entity_poly.type
_entity_poly.pdbx_seq_one_letter_code
_entity_poly.pdbx_strand_id
1 'polypeptide(L)'
;MTFSRPRSISPVNIGLTLLVLAGALYSASVRADIDALQPDPGFRYETGRWTEVDIALTLNDGNPALLSIYSKGANGMRLLQNAFTDAHGRYVGELQLPAHLDEVVVVVRTADRQDTLDLVVGENVIAYAE
;
A
#
# COMPACT_ATOMS: atom_id res chain seq x y z
N MET A 1 62.44 40.59 5.56
CA MET A 1 62.13 39.51 4.60
C MET A 1 61.77 38.26 5.38
N THR A 2 60.63 37.68 5.03
CA THR A 2 59.86 36.64 5.73
C THR A 2 60.49 35.24 5.56
N PHE A 3 60.42 34.41 6.62
CA PHE A 3 59.85 33.04 6.66
C PHE A 3 60.54 32.15 7.72
N SER A 4 59.89 32.09 8.89
CA SER A 4 60.08 31.03 9.89
C SER A 4 59.29 29.77 9.48
N ARG A 5 59.91 28.61 9.71
CA ARG A 5 59.40 27.25 9.44
C ARG A 5 58.10 26.95 10.21
N PRO A 6 57.16 26.18 9.65
CA PRO A 6 56.08 25.59 10.44
C PRO A 6 56.55 24.31 11.16
N ARG A 7 56.31 24.25 12.47
CA ARG A 7 56.35 23.02 13.26
C ARG A 7 54.97 22.36 13.22
N SER A 8 55.00 21.08 12.86
CA SER A 8 53.98 20.04 12.95
C SER A 8 53.07 20.14 14.18
N ILE A 9 51.74 20.15 13.95
CA ILE A 9 50.72 19.70 14.90
C ILE A 9 49.78 18.74 14.14
N SER A 10 49.52 17.59 14.77
CA SER A 10 48.94 16.36 14.21
C SER A 10 47.50 16.53 13.65
N PRO A 11 47.16 15.87 12.52
CA PRO A 11 45.94 16.13 11.73
C PRO A 11 44.64 15.49 12.24
N VAL A 12 44.63 14.86 13.41
CA VAL A 12 43.54 13.93 13.79
C VAL A 12 42.21 14.63 14.09
N ASN A 13 42.20 15.92 14.46
CA ASN A 13 40.98 16.63 14.88
C ASN A 13 40.38 17.61 13.85
N ILE A 14 40.90 17.69 12.62
CA ILE A 14 40.31 18.55 11.57
C ILE A 14 39.36 17.75 10.65
N GLY A 15 39.44 16.41 10.68
CA GLY A 15 38.63 15.56 9.80
C GLY A 15 37.14 15.52 10.14
N LEU A 16 36.76 15.69 11.41
CA LEU A 16 35.36 15.49 11.82
C LEU A 16 34.46 16.71 11.56
N THR A 17 35.03 17.92 11.54
CA THR A 17 34.26 19.15 11.32
C THR A 17 34.13 19.52 9.84
N LEU A 18 34.98 18.98 8.97
CA LEU A 18 34.92 19.19 7.51
C LEU A 18 33.95 18.22 6.80
N LEU A 19 33.55 17.13 7.45
CA LEU A 19 32.59 16.17 6.87
C LEU A 19 31.14 16.68 6.90
N VAL A 20 30.80 17.64 7.77
CA VAL A 20 29.43 18.18 7.88
C VAL A 20 29.15 19.29 6.86
N LEU A 21 30.19 19.97 6.33
CA LEU A 21 30.00 21.11 5.42
C LEU A 21 30.09 20.77 3.92
N ALA A 22 30.40 19.53 3.56
CA ALA A 22 30.37 19.04 2.17
C ALA A 22 29.06 18.31 1.79
N GLY A 23 28.14 18.12 2.74
CA GLY A 23 26.87 17.43 2.53
C GLY A 23 25.74 18.26 1.91
N ALA A 24 25.96 19.56 1.66
CA ALA A 24 24.91 20.49 1.23
C ALA A 24 24.76 20.67 -0.29
N LEU A 25 25.40 19.83 -1.12
CA LEU A 25 25.43 20.02 -2.58
C LEU A 25 24.75 18.93 -3.42
N TYR A 26 24.09 17.95 -2.81
CA TYR A 26 23.31 16.96 -3.54
C TYR A 26 21.88 16.87 -3.01
N SER A 27 21.15 17.97 -3.06
CA SER A 27 19.70 17.88 -3.26
C SER A 27 19.48 17.39 -4.69
N ALA A 28 19.53 16.07 -4.90
CA ALA A 28 19.03 15.46 -6.12
C ALA A 28 17.52 15.66 -6.12
N SER A 29 17.07 16.79 -6.71
CA SER A 29 15.67 16.92 -7.09
C SER A 29 15.43 15.89 -8.18
N VAL A 30 14.67 14.84 -7.86
CA VAL A 30 14.11 13.96 -8.88
C VAL A 30 13.01 14.76 -9.56
N ARG A 31 13.38 15.53 -10.59
CA ARG A 31 12.40 15.98 -11.59
C ARG A 31 12.15 14.78 -12.49
N ALA A 32 11.07 14.07 -12.23
CA ALA A 32 10.48 13.24 -13.27
C ALA A 32 10.01 14.20 -14.36
N ASP A 33 10.71 14.21 -15.49
CA ASP A 33 10.21 14.83 -16.71
C ASP A 33 9.00 14.01 -17.16
N ILE A 34 7.80 14.55 -16.88
CA ILE A 34 6.54 13.88 -17.15
C ILE A 34 6.09 14.12 -18.60
N ASP A 35 6.82 14.93 -19.38
CA ASP A 35 6.47 15.20 -20.77
C ASP A 35 6.88 14.04 -21.72
N ALA A 36 7.77 13.14 -21.27
CA ALA A 36 8.27 12.01 -22.08
C ALA A 36 7.60 10.67 -21.78
N LEU A 37 6.85 10.54 -20.67
CA LEU A 37 5.94 9.41 -20.49
C LEU A 37 4.62 9.77 -21.17
N GLN A 38 4.56 9.55 -22.48
CA GLN A 38 3.27 9.28 -23.08
C GLN A 38 2.74 8.03 -22.37
N PRO A 39 1.64 8.12 -21.60
CA PRO A 39 1.01 6.91 -21.10
C PRO A 39 0.75 6.02 -22.31
N ASP A 40 1.03 4.72 -22.17
CA ASP A 40 0.64 3.74 -23.17
C ASP A 40 -0.79 4.09 -23.63
N PRO A 41 -1.13 4.15 -24.93
CA PRO A 41 -2.50 4.39 -25.36
C PRO A 41 -3.50 3.35 -24.79
N GLY A 42 -3.00 2.24 -24.22
CA GLY A 42 -3.76 1.30 -23.38
C GLY A 42 -3.88 1.66 -21.89
N PHE A 43 -3.16 2.67 -21.39
CA PHE A 43 -3.27 3.22 -20.04
C PHE A 43 -4.60 3.98 -19.93
N ARG A 44 -5.65 3.21 -19.70
CA ARG A 44 -6.97 3.74 -19.38
C ARG A 44 -6.97 4.07 -17.90
N TYR A 45 -7.40 5.28 -17.56
CA TYR A 45 -7.87 5.55 -16.21
C TYR A 45 -9.02 4.55 -15.95
N GLU A 46 -8.78 3.58 -15.09
CA GLU A 46 -9.81 2.64 -14.67
C GLU A 46 -10.87 3.47 -13.95
N THR A 47 -12.01 3.68 -14.61
CA THR A 47 -13.15 4.31 -13.96
C THR A 47 -13.57 3.39 -12.82
N GLY A 48 -13.37 3.84 -11.58
CA GLY A 48 -13.85 3.11 -10.42
C GLY A 48 -15.38 3.20 -10.33
N ARG A 49 -16.02 2.13 -9.87
CA ARG A 49 -17.42 2.09 -9.47
C ARG A 49 -17.52 1.84 -7.97
N TRP A 50 -18.44 2.52 -7.30
CA TRP A 50 -18.78 2.20 -5.91
C TRP A 50 -19.56 0.91 -5.89
N THR A 51 -19.11 -0.03 -5.06
CA THR A 51 -19.68 -1.37 -4.91
C THR A 51 -19.97 -1.58 -3.43
N GLU A 52 -21.21 -1.92 -3.12
CA GLU A 52 -21.62 -2.32 -1.77
C GLU A 52 -21.01 -3.68 -1.43
N VAL A 53 -20.57 -3.85 -0.19
CA VAL A 53 -20.00 -5.09 0.32
C VAL A 53 -20.81 -5.52 1.54
N ASP A 54 -21.36 -6.72 1.49
CA ASP A 54 -22.07 -7.36 2.60
C ASP A 54 -21.55 -8.79 2.77
N ILE A 55 -20.78 -9.02 3.82
CA ILE A 55 -20.14 -10.31 4.10
C ILE A 55 -20.61 -10.76 5.47
N ALA A 56 -21.28 -11.92 5.54
CA ALA A 56 -21.67 -12.59 6.77
C ALA A 56 -20.88 -13.90 6.92
N LEU A 57 -20.16 -14.03 8.03
CA LEU A 57 -19.33 -15.19 8.36
C LEU A 57 -19.90 -15.93 9.57
N THR A 58 -19.79 -17.26 9.58
CA THR A 58 -20.12 -18.05 10.77
C THR A 58 -18.92 -18.09 11.71
N LEU A 59 -18.97 -17.26 12.76
CA LEU A 59 -17.93 -17.22 13.79
C LEU A 59 -18.25 -18.21 14.92
N ASN A 60 -17.29 -19.06 15.28
CA ASN A 60 -17.48 -20.09 16.31
C ASN A 60 -17.33 -19.56 17.75
N ASP A 61 -16.72 -18.40 17.93
CA ASP A 61 -16.26 -17.88 19.22
C ASP A 61 -16.69 -16.43 19.49
N GLY A 62 -17.44 -15.80 18.57
CA GLY A 62 -17.88 -14.41 18.66
C GLY A 62 -16.74 -13.40 18.53
N ASN A 63 -15.53 -13.82 18.15
CA ASN A 63 -14.40 -12.93 17.94
C ASN A 63 -14.46 -12.31 16.54
N PRO A 64 -14.33 -10.98 16.39
CA PRO A 64 -14.31 -10.34 15.10
C PRO A 64 -13.26 -10.92 14.16
N ALA A 65 -13.65 -11.22 12.93
CA ALA A 65 -12.72 -11.58 11.87
C ALA A 65 -12.15 -10.32 11.22
N LEU A 66 -10.86 -10.37 10.88
CA LEU A 66 -10.19 -9.36 10.08
C LEU A 66 -10.31 -9.72 8.59
N LEU A 67 -10.85 -8.80 7.81
CA LEU A 67 -11.05 -8.90 6.37
C LEU A 67 -10.02 -8.05 5.62
N SER A 68 -9.40 -8.64 4.59
CA SER A 68 -8.64 -7.93 3.57
C SER A 68 -9.18 -8.32 2.20
N ILE A 69 -9.46 -7.34 1.33
CA ILE A 69 -10.05 -7.59 0.00
C ILE A 69 -9.04 -7.16 -1.06
N TYR A 70 -8.82 -8.04 -2.04
CA TYR A 70 -7.89 -7.87 -3.15
C TYR A 70 -8.61 -8.07 -4.48
N SER A 71 -8.12 -7.42 -5.54
CA SER A 71 -8.56 -7.75 -6.89
C SER A 71 -8.04 -9.13 -7.28
N LYS A 72 -8.84 -9.91 -8.02
CA LYS A 72 -8.37 -11.19 -8.54
C LYS A 72 -7.45 -10.98 -9.74
N GLY A 73 -6.27 -11.59 -9.73
CA GLY A 73 -5.27 -11.50 -10.80
C GLY A 73 -3.83 -11.75 -10.34
N ALA A 74 -2.91 -11.86 -11.29
CA ALA A 74 -1.49 -12.20 -11.02
C ALA A 74 -0.77 -11.19 -10.10
N ASN A 75 -1.27 -9.96 -10.00
CA ASN A 75 -0.79 -8.90 -9.11
C ASN A 75 -1.95 -8.28 -8.34
N GLY A 76 -2.78 -9.10 -7.69
CA GLY A 76 -3.98 -8.67 -6.99
C GLY A 76 -3.74 -7.41 -6.15
N MET A 77 -4.38 -6.31 -6.57
CA MET A 77 -4.28 -5.02 -5.92
C MET A 77 -5.10 -5.07 -4.64
N ARG A 78 -4.56 -4.53 -3.55
CA ARG A 78 -5.30 -4.44 -2.30
C ARG A 78 -6.36 -3.35 -2.40
N LEU A 79 -7.63 -3.75 -2.32
CA LEU A 79 -8.81 -2.89 -2.44
C LEU A 79 -9.28 -2.42 -1.06
N LEU A 80 -9.22 -3.31 -0.07
CA LEU A 80 -9.49 -3.01 1.33
C LEU A 80 -8.26 -3.32 2.17
N GLN A 81 -7.83 -2.33 2.95
CA GLN A 81 -6.68 -2.46 3.82
C GLN A 81 -6.92 -3.56 4.86
N ASN A 82 -7.83 -3.30 5.78
CA ASN A 82 -8.18 -4.15 6.92
C ASN A 82 -9.51 -3.63 7.46
N ALA A 83 -10.51 -4.49 7.61
CA ALA A 83 -11.73 -4.19 8.34
C ALA A 83 -12.09 -5.34 9.28
N PHE A 84 -12.70 -5.05 10.41
CA PHE A 84 -13.22 -6.07 11.30
C PHE A 84 -14.70 -6.29 11.03
N THR A 85 -15.16 -7.54 11.15
CA THR A 85 -16.58 -7.83 11.26
C THR A 85 -17.14 -7.31 12.59
N ASP A 86 -18.45 -7.18 12.68
CA ASP A 86 -19.14 -6.97 13.94
C ASP A 86 -19.12 -8.25 14.80
N ALA A 87 -19.75 -8.18 15.99
CA ALA A 87 -19.86 -9.29 16.92
C ALA A 87 -20.72 -10.47 16.40
N HIS A 88 -21.46 -10.28 15.30
CA HIS A 88 -22.25 -11.31 14.65
C HIS A 88 -21.55 -11.88 13.40
N GLY A 89 -20.30 -11.48 13.14
CA GLY A 89 -19.55 -11.93 11.97
C GLY A 89 -19.94 -11.22 10.68
N ARG A 90 -20.64 -10.09 10.74
CA ARG A 90 -21.05 -9.32 9.57
C ARG A 90 -20.15 -8.11 9.32
N TYR A 91 -19.81 -7.89 8.07
CA TYR A 91 -19.19 -6.67 7.59
C TYR A 91 -20.06 -6.05 6.50
N VAL A 92 -20.41 -4.77 6.66
CA VAL A 92 -21.11 -3.97 5.66
C VAL A 92 -20.29 -2.73 5.36
N GLY A 93 -20.07 -2.43 4.09
CA GLY A 93 -19.30 -1.26 3.67
C GLY A 93 -19.40 -0.98 2.18
N GLU A 94 -18.60 -0.03 1.71
CA GLU A 94 -18.49 0.32 0.30
C GLU A 94 -17.03 0.28 -0.14
N LEU A 95 -16.79 -0.23 -1.35
CA LEU A 95 -15.48 -0.26 -1.99
C LEU A 95 -15.53 0.39 -3.36
N GLN A 96 -14.48 1.14 -3.68
CA GLN A 96 -14.27 1.61 -5.03
C GLN A 96 -13.52 0.53 -5.81
N LEU A 97 -14.20 -0.10 -6.77
CA LEU A 97 -13.66 -1.18 -7.58
C LEU A 97 -13.41 -0.72 -9.01
N PRO A 98 -12.36 -1.20 -9.70
CA PRO A 98 -12.22 -0.99 -11.13
C PRO A 98 -13.46 -1.49 -11.90
N ALA A 99 -13.96 -0.72 -12.88
CA ALA A 99 -15.21 -1.04 -13.58
C ALA A 99 -15.22 -2.36 -14.38
N HIS A 100 -14.06 -2.98 -14.61
CA HIS A 100 -13.93 -4.26 -15.30
C HIS A 100 -13.60 -5.42 -14.34
N LEU A 101 -13.56 -5.15 -13.04
CA LEU A 101 -13.27 -6.18 -12.05
C LEU A 101 -14.54 -7.00 -11.78
N ASP A 102 -14.48 -8.28 -12.13
CA ASP A 102 -15.62 -9.21 -11.99
C ASP A 102 -15.49 -10.12 -10.77
N GLU A 103 -14.29 -10.24 -10.20
CA GLU A 103 -14.00 -11.09 -9.05
C GLU A 103 -13.01 -10.43 -8.08
N VAL A 104 -13.21 -10.68 -6.80
CA VAL A 104 -12.32 -10.28 -5.71
C VAL A 104 -11.90 -11.49 -4.89
N VAL A 105 -10.74 -11.36 -4.25
CA VAL A 105 -10.23 -12.31 -3.28
C VAL A 105 -10.39 -11.69 -1.89
N VAL A 106 -11.16 -12.34 -1.03
CA VAL A 106 -11.33 -11.94 0.37
C VAL A 106 -10.50 -12.86 1.23
N VAL A 107 -9.56 -12.29 1.97
CA VAL A 107 -8.78 -12.99 2.99
C VAL A 107 -9.44 -12.73 4.33
N VAL A 108 -9.86 -13.79 5.00
CA VAL A 108 -10.47 -13.77 6.33
C VAL A 108 -9.43 -14.27 7.33
N ARG A 109 -9.21 -13.53 8.42
CA ARG A 109 -8.28 -13.92 9.49
C ARG A 109 -8.99 -13.85 10.85
N THR A 110 -8.99 -14.95 11.59
CA THR A 110 -9.35 -15.00 13.00
C THR A 110 -8.09 -15.25 13.84
N ALA A 111 -8.25 -15.43 15.16
CA ALA A 111 -7.13 -15.71 16.05
C ALA A 111 -6.43 -17.06 15.74
N ASP A 112 -7.17 -18.00 15.17
CA ASP A 112 -6.83 -19.41 15.04
C ASP A 112 -6.86 -19.91 13.58
N ARG A 113 -7.44 -19.14 12.65
CA ARG A 113 -7.65 -19.54 11.26
C ARG A 113 -7.39 -18.40 10.28
N GLN A 114 -6.96 -18.77 9.07
CA GLN A 114 -6.98 -17.87 7.90
C GLN A 114 -7.60 -18.61 6.73
N ASP A 115 -8.57 -17.97 6.07
CA ASP A 115 -9.22 -18.45 4.85
C ASP A 115 -9.08 -17.46 3.70
N THR A 116 -9.35 -17.96 2.51
CA THR A 116 -9.40 -17.15 1.30
C THR A 116 -10.63 -17.54 0.50
N LEU A 117 -11.43 -16.55 0.13
CA LEU A 117 -12.69 -16.69 -0.57
C LEU A 117 -12.60 -15.91 -1.89
N ASP A 118 -12.92 -16.57 -2.99
CA ASP A 118 -13.09 -15.91 -4.28
C ASP A 118 -14.57 -15.53 -4.42
N LEU A 119 -14.86 -14.23 -4.47
CA LEU A 119 -16.22 -13.71 -4.57
C LEU A 119 -16.43 -13.00 -5.90
N VAL A 120 -17.55 -13.27 -6.54
CA VAL A 120 -17.99 -12.58 -7.75
C VAL A 120 -18.52 -11.19 -7.38
N VAL A 121 -18.16 -10.19 -8.17
CA VAL A 121 -18.72 -8.85 -8.09
C VAL A 121 -19.97 -8.81 -8.97
N GLY A 122 -21.14 -8.72 -8.35
CA GLY A 122 -22.42 -8.55 -9.05
C GLY A 122 -22.63 -7.13 -9.56
N GLU A 123 -23.89 -6.75 -9.78
CA GLU A 123 -24.31 -5.40 -10.19
C GLU A 123 -24.05 -4.35 -9.09
N ASN A 124 -22.78 -4.01 -8.86
CA ASN A 124 -22.30 -3.14 -7.78
C ASN A 124 -22.46 -3.72 -6.37
N VAL A 125 -22.51 -5.04 -6.22
CA VAL A 125 -22.55 -5.69 -4.92
C VAL A 125 -21.59 -6.87 -4.83
N ILE A 126 -20.91 -7.00 -3.70
CA ILE A 126 -20.22 -8.21 -3.27
C ILE A 126 -20.99 -8.74 -2.07
N ALA A 127 -21.64 -9.90 -2.23
CA ALA A 127 -22.43 -10.52 -1.17
C ALA A 127 -21.90 -11.92 -0.85
N TYR A 128 -21.76 -12.24 0.44
CA TYR A 128 -21.39 -13.57 0.90
C TYR A 128 -22.07 -13.91 2.22
N ALA A 129 -22.54 -15.15 2.35
CA ALA A 129 -23.04 -15.71 3.59
C ALA A 129 -22.58 -17.17 3.68
N GLU A 130 -21.94 -17.52 4.80
CA GLU A 130 -21.50 -18.89 5.13
C GLU A 130 -22.63 -19.75 5.72
#